data_AF-A0A7I9V5G2-F1
#
_entry.id   AF-A0A7I9V5G2-F1
#
_cell.length_a   1.000
_cell.length_b   1.000
_cell.length_c   1.000
_cell.angle_alpha   90.00
_cell.angle_beta   90.00
_cell.angle_gamma   90.00
#
_symmetry.space_group_name_H-M   'P 1'
#
loop_
_entity.id
_entity.type
_entity.pdbx_description
1 polymer ?
#
loop_
_entity_poly.entity_id
_entity_poly.type
_entity_poly.pdbx_seq_one_letter_code
_entity_poly.pdbx_strand_id
1 'polypeptide(L)'
;MTDDKPLATWTAARSMDRIAVPGQLQLTKTHIVFEPKGKRAQGARFSVAHKFVAGVGTAPGTGRLLSGGKRERLCLTLGDGSEWLFVIADLESAAARIREVLTKE
;
A
#
# COMPACT_ATOMS: atom_id res chain seq x y z
N MET A 1 16.18 -15.46 -8.98
CA MET A 1 15.64 -14.29 -9.71
C MET A 1 15.09 -13.36 -8.66
N THR A 2 15.99 -12.63 -8.00
CA THR A 2 15.68 -11.88 -6.80
C THR A 2 15.32 -10.45 -7.15
N ASP A 3 14.17 -10.03 -6.68
CA ASP A 3 13.70 -8.64 -6.72
C ASP A 3 14.45 -7.82 -5.65
N ASP A 4 15.79 -7.88 -5.65
CA ASP A 4 16.65 -7.54 -4.50
C ASP A 4 16.61 -6.06 -4.10
N LYS A 5 16.10 -5.18 -4.98
CA LYS A 5 16.01 -3.75 -4.70
C LYS A 5 14.63 -3.19 -5.08
N PRO A 6 13.90 -2.61 -4.12
CA PRO A 6 12.70 -1.84 -4.41
C PRO A 6 13.00 -0.72 -5.41
N LEU A 7 12.15 -0.57 -6.41
CA LEU A 7 12.12 0.57 -7.32
C LEU A 7 11.73 1.85 -6.57
N ALA A 8 10.89 1.72 -5.55
CA ALA A 8 10.52 2.79 -4.63
C ALA A 8 10.10 2.22 -3.28
N THR A 9 10.27 3.03 -2.23
CA THR A 9 9.91 2.70 -0.86
C THR A 9 9.28 3.91 -0.20
N TRP A 10 8.18 3.71 0.52
CA TRP A 10 7.47 4.76 1.26
C TRP A 10 7.20 4.31 2.69
N THR A 11 7.36 5.25 3.62
CA THR A 11 6.81 5.06 4.96
C THR A 11 5.29 5.06 4.86
N ALA A 12 4.68 3.98 5.32
CA ALA A 12 3.25 3.75 5.18
C ALA A 12 2.66 3.17 6.47
N ALA A 13 1.34 3.23 6.61
CA ALA A 13 0.63 2.43 7.59
C ALA A 13 -0.53 1.70 6.93
N ARG A 14 -0.57 0.37 7.08
CA ARG A 14 -1.70 -0.42 6.59
C ARG A 14 -2.90 -0.19 7.51
N SER A 15 -4.02 0.20 6.92
CA SER A 15 -5.29 0.32 7.66
C SER A 15 -5.90 -1.06 7.84
N MET A 16 -6.23 -1.39 9.07
CA MET A 16 -7.01 -2.57 9.46
C MET A 16 -8.15 -2.08 10.35
N ASP A 17 -9.33 -2.69 10.29
CA ASP A 17 -10.58 -2.31 10.98
C ASP A 17 -10.51 -1.12 11.95
N ARG A 18 -9.81 -1.29 13.09
CA ARG A 18 -9.70 -0.29 14.16
C ARG A 18 -8.30 0.29 14.37
N ILE A 19 -7.30 -0.17 13.63
CA ILE A 19 -5.88 0.20 13.84
C ILE A 19 -5.16 0.52 12.53
N ALA A 20 -4.16 1.39 12.60
CA ALA A 20 -3.20 1.58 11.53
C ALA A 20 -1.87 0.97 11.96
N VAL A 21 -1.40 -0.02 11.21
CA VAL A 21 -0.14 -0.70 11.49
C VAL A 21 0.98 0.00 10.72
N PRO A 22 1.94 0.66 11.39
CA PRO A 22 3.03 1.36 10.72
C PRO A 22 4.01 0.36 10.07
N GLY A 23 4.62 0.75 8.96
CA GLY A 23 5.54 -0.08 8.20
C GLY A 23 6.14 0.65 7.00
N GLN A 24 6.61 -0.14 6.04
CA GLN A 24 7.15 0.33 4.75
C GLN A 24 6.37 -0.32 3.62
N LEU A 25 5.91 0.49 2.67
CA LEU A 25 5.39 0.00 1.39
C LEU A 25 6.53 0.06 0.37
N GLN A 26 6.74 -1.03 -0.35
CA GLN A 26 7.81 -1.21 -1.33
C GLN A 26 7.17 -1.58 -2.65
N LEU A 27 7.58 -0.89 -3.71
CA LEU A 27 7.31 -1.27 -5.08
C LEU A 27 8.57 -1.90 -5.64
N THR A 28 8.50 -3.17 -5.99
CA THR A 28 9.60 -3.91 -6.64
C THR A 28 9.30 -4.06 -8.13
N LYS A 29 10.12 -4.81 -8.87
CA LYS A 29 9.87 -5.03 -10.30
C LYS A 29 8.65 -5.90 -10.55
N THR A 30 8.30 -6.78 -9.62
CA THR A 30 7.22 -7.76 -9.81
C THR A 30 6.13 -7.70 -8.75
N HIS A 31 6.37 -7.04 -7.62
CA HIS A 31 5.45 -7.02 -6.48
C HIS A 31 5.25 -5.63 -5.90
N ILE A 32 4.14 -5.50 -5.16
CA ILE A 32 3.95 -4.48 -4.15
C ILE A 32 3.97 -5.19 -2.79
N VAL A 33 4.84 -4.74 -1.88
CA VAL A 33 5.08 -5.39 -0.59
C VAL A 33 4.92 -4.38 0.53
N PHE A 34 4.14 -4.71 1.55
CA PHE A 34 4.11 -3.96 2.80
C PHE A 34 4.76 -4.77 3.92
N GLU A 35 5.76 -4.16 4.54
CA GLU A 35 6.52 -4.69 5.66
C GLU A 35 6.16 -3.95 6.95
N PRO A 36 5.48 -4.58 7.92
CA PRO A 36 5.10 -3.94 9.16
C PRO A 36 6.31 -3.71 10.07
N LYS A 37 6.30 -2.60 10.81
CA LYS A 37 7.33 -2.28 11.81
C LYS A 37 7.13 -3.16 13.05
N GLY A 38 7.82 -4.29 13.09
CA GLY A 38 7.96 -5.14 14.28
C GLY A 38 7.36 -6.55 14.14
N LYS A 39 7.92 -7.50 14.90
CA LYS A 39 7.58 -8.93 14.81
C LYS A 39 6.13 -9.26 15.21
N ARG A 40 5.54 -8.50 16.14
CA ARG A 40 4.15 -8.73 16.60
C ARG A 40 3.10 -8.31 15.57
N ALA A 41 3.49 -7.54 14.55
CA ALA A 41 2.59 -7.02 13.53
C ALA A 41 2.68 -7.81 12.20
N GLN A 42 3.36 -8.97 12.17
CA GLN A 42 3.59 -9.74 10.95
C GLN A 42 2.31 -10.22 10.26
N GLY A 43 1.21 -10.42 10.99
CA GLY A 43 -0.10 -10.69 10.39
C GLY A 43 -0.65 -9.54 9.53
N ALA A 44 -0.08 -8.33 9.67
CA ALA A 44 -0.41 -7.18 8.83
C ALA A 44 0.46 -7.08 7.56
N ARG A 45 1.43 -7.99 7.35
CA ARG A 45 2.21 -8.06 6.11
C ARG A 45 1.27 -8.20 4.91
N PHE A 46 1.65 -7.56 3.81
CA PHE A 46 0.98 -7.70 2.52
C PHE A 46 2.02 -7.87 1.43
N SER A 47 1.72 -8.70 0.44
CA SER A 47 2.55 -8.87 -0.74
C SER A 47 1.67 -9.36 -1.89
N VAL A 48 1.73 -8.67 -3.01
CA VAL A 48 0.97 -9.03 -4.21
C VAL A 48 1.82 -8.84 -5.46
N ALA A 49 1.73 -9.77 -6.41
CA ALA A 49 2.36 -9.61 -7.72
C ALA A 49 1.57 -8.60 -8.57
N HIS A 50 2.25 -7.82 -9.40
CA HIS A 50 1.65 -6.76 -10.23
C HIS A 50 0.46 -7.26 -11.06
N LYS A 51 0.59 -8.44 -11.68
CA LYS A 51 -0.47 -9.10 -12.46
C LYS A 51 -1.80 -9.36 -11.73
N PHE A 52 -1.81 -9.32 -10.39
CA PHE A 52 -3.03 -9.49 -9.59
C PHE A 52 -3.61 -8.16 -9.10
N VAL A 53 -2.94 -7.04 -9.37
CA VAL A 53 -3.44 -5.70 -9.07
C VAL A 53 -4.33 -5.26 -10.22
N ALA A 54 -5.62 -5.08 -9.95
CA ALA A 54 -6.60 -4.60 -10.91
C ALA A 54 -6.67 -3.06 -10.97
N GLY A 55 -6.29 -2.39 -9.88
CA GLY A 55 -6.37 -0.94 -9.81
C GLY A 55 -5.56 -0.32 -8.68
N VAL A 56 -5.22 0.96 -8.87
CA VAL A 56 -4.56 1.81 -7.87
C VAL A 56 -5.29 3.13 -7.81
N GLY A 57 -5.81 3.46 -6.64
CA GLY A 57 -6.68 4.61 -6.41
C GLY A 57 -6.36 5.33 -5.11
N THR A 58 -7.20 6.31 -4.80
CA THR A 58 -7.31 6.87 -3.45
C THR A 58 -8.66 6.48 -2.87
N ALA A 59 -8.70 6.26 -1.56
CA ALA A 59 -9.94 6.02 -0.83
C ALA A 59 -10.04 7.01 0.34
N PRO A 60 -11.26 7.49 0.66
CA PRO A 60 -11.44 8.39 1.79
C PRO A 60 -11.02 7.71 3.10
N GLY A 61 -10.45 8.50 4.02
CA GLY A 61 -10.17 8.01 5.36
C GLY A 61 -11.46 7.72 6.13
N THR A 62 -11.44 6.70 7.00
CA THR A 62 -12.62 6.22 7.74
C THR A 62 -12.80 6.85 9.13
N GLY A 63 -12.11 7.94 9.47
CA GLY A 63 -12.01 8.43 10.87
C GLY A 63 -12.41 9.89 11.13
N ARG A 64 -12.79 10.18 12.38
CA ARG A 64 -13.12 11.52 12.91
C ARG A 64 -11.89 12.43 13.01
N LEU A 65 -12.13 13.75 13.03
CA LEU A 65 -11.23 14.92 12.93
C LEU A 65 -9.86 14.85 13.67
N LEU A 66 -9.68 14.00 14.67
CA LEU A 66 -8.46 13.90 15.51
C LEU A 66 -7.74 12.54 15.43
N SER A 67 -8.36 11.54 14.81
CA SER A 67 -7.66 10.34 14.35
C SER A 67 -7.11 10.66 12.97
N GLY A 68 -5.98 10.12 12.53
CA GLY A 68 -5.47 10.33 11.16
C GLY A 68 -6.41 9.92 10.01
N GLY A 69 -7.67 9.57 10.30
CA GLY A 69 -8.71 9.13 9.38
C GLY A 69 -9.40 10.22 8.55
N LYS A 70 -8.90 11.46 8.52
CA LYS A 70 -9.21 12.39 7.41
C LYS A 70 -8.26 12.27 6.22
N ARG A 71 -7.12 11.58 6.38
CA ARG A 71 -6.17 11.42 5.29
C ARG A 71 -6.72 10.42 4.30
N GLU A 72 -6.74 10.83 3.04
CA GLU A 72 -6.92 9.91 1.93
C GLU A 72 -5.87 8.80 2.02
N ARG A 73 -6.25 7.62 1.56
CA ARG A 73 -5.45 6.41 1.63
C ARG A 73 -5.15 5.94 0.23
N LEU A 74 -3.97 5.39 0.02
CA LEU A 74 -3.71 4.60 -1.16
C LEU A 74 -4.63 3.38 -1.09
N CYS A 75 -5.40 3.14 -2.15
CA CYS A 75 -6.20 1.94 -2.33
C CYS A 75 -5.56 1.09 -3.43
N LEU A 76 -5.21 -0.15 -3.08
CA LEU A 76 -4.85 -1.18 -4.05
C LEU A 76 -6.05 -2.12 -4.20
N THR A 77 -6.64 -2.16 -5.38
CA THR A 77 -7.73 -3.08 -5.72
C THR A 77 -7.14 -4.29 -6.43
N LEU A 78 -7.42 -5.48 -5.92
CA LEU A 78 -6.95 -6.74 -6.52
C LEU A 78 -7.98 -7.30 -7.51
N GLY A 79 -7.57 -8.25 -8.35
CA GLY A 79 -8.45 -8.88 -9.35
C GLY A 79 -9.65 -9.63 -8.78
N ASP A 80 -9.63 -9.98 -7.48
CA ASP A 80 -10.77 -10.57 -6.76
C ASP A 80 -11.73 -9.52 -6.18
N GLY A 81 -11.48 -8.23 -6.42
CA GLY A 81 -12.25 -7.11 -5.88
C GLY A 81 -11.88 -6.72 -4.45
N SER A 82 -10.92 -7.38 -3.81
CA SER A 82 -10.45 -6.98 -2.48
C SER A 82 -9.67 -5.67 -2.53
N GLU A 83 -9.85 -4.85 -1.50
CA GLU A 83 -9.20 -3.54 -1.37
C GLU A 83 -8.24 -3.51 -0.18
N TRP A 84 -7.05 -2.97 -0.44
CA TRP A 84 -6.00 -2.83 0.56
C TRP A 84 -5.63 -1.36 0.72
N LEU A 85 -5.81 -0.86 1.94
CA LEU A 85 -5.73 0.57 2.25
C LEU A 85 -4.45 0.91 3.01
N PHE A 86 -3.72 1.91 2.53
CA PHE A 86 -2.47 2.38 3.15
C PHE A 86 -2.50 3.89 3.35
N VAL A 87 -2.17 4.35 4.55
CA VAL A 87 -1.88 5.76 4.82
C VAL A 87 -0.43 6.03 4.40
N ILE A 88 -0.22 6.95 3.46
CA ILE A 88 1.09 7.32 2.91
C ILE A 88 1.20 8.85 2.97
N ALA A 89 2.39 9.37 3.29
CA ALA A 89 2.61 10.81 3.39
C ALA A 89 2.49 11.54 2.04
N ASP A 90 3.04 10.94 0.98
CA ASP A 90 3.04 11.48 -0.39
C ASP A 90 2.14 10.61 -1.30
N LEU A 91 0.83 10.70 -1.07
CA LEU A 91 -0.17 9.80 -1.65
C LEU A 91 -0.23 9.87 -3.18
N GLU A 92 -0.34 11.08 -3.74
CA GLU A 92 -0.51 11.27 -5.18
C GLU A 92 0.71 10.78 -5.96
N SER A 93 1.91 11.16 -5.50
CA SER A 93 3.18 10.72 -6.09
C SER A 93 3.35 9.20 -6.01
N ALA A 94 3.03 8.59 -4.85
CA ALA A 94 3.09 7.15 -4.69
C ALA A 94 2.10 6.43 -5.62
N ALA A 95 0.85 6.88 -5.69
CA ALA A 95 -0.17 6.30 -6.56
C ALA A 95 0.23 6.43 -8.05
N ALA A 96 0.71 7.60 -8.47
CA ALA A 96 1.19 7.82 -9.83
C ALA A 96 2.36 6.89 -10.18
N ARG A 97 3.34 6.77 -9.29
CA ARG A 97 4.50 5.90 -9.51
C ARG A 97 4.14 4.43 -9.60
N ILE A 98 3.21 3.96 -8.76
CA ILE A 98 2.74 2.57 -8.82
C ILE A 98 2.00 2.33 -10.14
N ARG A 99 1.08 3.23 -10.54
CA ARG A 99 0.36 3.11 -11.82
C ARG A 99 1.31 3.04 -13.01
N GLU A 100 2.33 3.90 -13.03
CA GLU A 100 3.33 3.92 -14.11
C GLU A 100 4.04 2.57 -14.29
N VAL A 101 4.29 1.85 -13.19
CA VAL A 101 4.91 0.52 -13.25
C VAL A 101 3.90 -0.53 -13.70
N LEU A 102 2.66 -0.48 -13.21
CA LEU A 102 1.62 -1.45 -13.57
C LEU A 102 1.15 -1.34 -15.03
N THR A 103 1.24 -0.16 -15.66
CA THR A 103 0.84 0.03 -17.06
C THR A 103 1.95 -0.25 -18.08
N LYS A 104 3.16 -0.58 -17.63
CA LYS A 104 4.32 -0.87 -18.49
C LYS A 104 4.50 -2.36 -18.80
N GLU A 105 3.60 -3.23 -18.33
CA GLU A 105 3.58 -4.68 -18.61
C GLU A 105 2.59 -5.06 -19.71
#